data_AF-A0A3A0EYI2-F1
#
_entry.id   AF-A0A3A0EYI2-F1
#
_cell.length_a   1.000
_cell.length_b   1.000
_cell.length_c   1.000
_cell.angle_alpha   90.00
_cell.angle_beta   90.00
_cell.angle_gamma   90.00
#
_symmetry.space_group_name_H-M   'P 1'
#
loop_
_entity.id
_entity.type
_entity.pdbx_description
1 polymer ?
#
loop_
_entity_poly.entity_id
_entity_poly.type
_entity_poly.pdbx_seq_one_letter_code
_entity_poly.pdbx_strand_id
1 'polypeptide(L)'
;MANLAPVSVRISPRERELLEAAAEQSRTNLSDFIRRRAVEAAEADLFFRALVTIPAANWKKFEDWANAPAREIPGLKNLADTRASWRD
;
A
#
# COMPACT_ATOMS: atom_id res chain seq x y z
N MET A 1 -25.64 -9.19 0.71
CA MET A 1 -24.81 -10.32 1.20
C MET A 1 -23.47 -10.25 0.49
N ALA A 2 -22.35 -10.29 1.21
CA ALA A 2 -21.04 -10.32 0.56
C ALA A 2 -20.88 -11.65 -0.19
N ASN A 3 -20.49 -11.60 -1.47
CA ASN A 3 -20.20 -12.79 -2.26
C ASN A 3 -18.79 -13.29 -1.90
N LEU A 4 -18.71 -14.29 -1.02
CA LEU A 4 -17.44 -14.88 -0.59
C LEU A 4 -17.07 -16.03 -1.54
N ALA A 5 -15.92 -15.91 -2.21
CA ALA A 5 -15.37 -16.97 -3.06
C ALA A 5 -14.17 -17.65 -2.36
N PRO A 6 -14.01 -18.97 -2.47
CA PRO A 6 -12.89 -19.68 -1.86
C PRO A 6 -11.57 -19.36 -2.58
N VAL A 7 -10.48 -19.28 -1.80
CA VAL A 7 -9.10 -19.21 -2.31
C VAL A 7 -8.44 -20.56 -2.08
N SER A 8 -8.00 -21.24 -3.14
CA SER A 8 -7.33 -22.54 -3.07
C SER A 8 -5.85 -22.41 -3.37
N VAL A 9 -5.00 -22.75 -2.40
CA VAL A 9 -3.53 -22.69 -2.52
C VAL A 9 -2.96 -24.07 -2.25
N ARG A 10 -2.02 -24.51 -3.09
CA ARG A 10 -1.26 -25.75 -2.87
C ARG A 10 -0.06 -25.45 -1.98
N ILE A 11 0.12 -26.24 -0.94
CA ILE A 11 1.24 -26.14 0.00
C ILE A 11 1.84 -27.52 0.24
N SER A 12 3.13 -27.57 0.48
CA SER A 12 3.84 -28.78 0.91
C SER A 12 3.48 -29.15 2.35
N PRO A 13 3.72 -30.40 2.78
CA PRO A 13 3.48 -30.81 4.17
C PRO A 13 4.27 -29.97 5.18
N ARG A 14 5.52 -29.63 4.87
CA ARG A 14 6.38 -28.80 5.73
C ARG A 14 5.85 -27.38 5.89
N GLU A 15 5.35 -26.78 4.81
CA GLU A 15 4.72 -25.45 4.90
C GLU A 15 3.43 -25.50 5.72
N ARG A 16 2.63 -26.56 5.56
CA ARG A 16 1.42 -26.77 6.36
C ARG A 16 1.75 -26.85 7.86
N GLU A 17 2.71 -27.68 8.25
CA GLU A 17 3.13 -27.83 9.66
C GLU A 17 3.54 -26.49 10.27
N LEU A 18 4.33 -25.69 9.56
CA LEU A 18 4.75 -24.37 10.00
C LEU A 18 3.55 -23.41 10.18
N LEU A 19 2.64 -23.39 9.21
CA LEU A 19 1.46 -22.52 9.24
C LEU A 19 0.47 -22.93 10.33
N GLU A 20 0.31 -24.23 10.58
CA GLU A 20 -0.54 -24.76 11.66
C GLU A 20 0.02 -24.38 13.04
N ALA A 21 1.33 -24.57 13.27
CA ALA A 21 1.98 -24.13 14.51
C ALA A 21 1.85 -22.61 14.75
N ALA A 22 1.96 -21.80 13.70
CA ALA A 22 1.77 -20.35 13.79
C ALA A 22 0.30 -19.96 14.07
N ALA A 23 -0.66 -20.70 13.50
CA ALA A 23 -2.09 -20.50 13.75
C ALA A 23 -2.45 -20.84 15.21
N GLU A 24 -1.91 -21.95 15.75
CA GLU A 24 -2.05 -22.34 17.14
C GLU A 24 -1.49 -21.28 18.10
N GLN A 25 -0.28 -20.79 17.83
CA GLN A 25 0.33 -19.70 18.60
C GLN A 25 -0.54 -18.43 18.57
N SER A 26 -1.21 -18.18 17.45
CA SER A 26 -2.13 -17.06 17.24
C SER A 26 -3.55 -17.33 17.76
N ARG A 27 -3.80 -18.48 18.40
CA ARG A 27 -5.10 -18.92 18.93
C ARG A 27 -6.23 -18.86 17.90
N THR A 28 -5.94 -19.27 16.67
CA THR A 28 -6.90 -19.31 15.56
C THR A 28 -6.75 -20.60 14.75
N ASN A 29 -7.63 -20.83 13.79
CA ASN A 29 -7.50 -21.96 12.86
C ASN A 29 -6.65 -21.57 11.64
N LEU A 30 -6.19 -22.58 10.89
CA LEU A 30 -5.31 -22.39 9.73
C LEU A 30 -5.92 -21.48 8.66
N SER A 31 -7.21 -21.63 8.35
CA SER A 31 -7.89 -20.86 7.30
C SER A 31 -7.99 -19.37 7.67
N ASP A 32 -8.39 -19.08 8.91
CA ASP A 32 -8.48 -17.70 9.41
C ASP A 32 -7.10 -17.07 9.57
N PHE A 33 -6.11 -17.83 10.02
CA PHE A 33 -4.72 -17.39 10.05
C PHE A 33 -4.24 -16.97 8.66
N ILE A 34 -4.36 -17.86 7.67
CA ILE A 34 -3.92 -17.59 6.29
C ILE A 34 -4.68 -16.39 5.73
N ARG A 35 -6.01 -16.34 5.89
CA ARG A 35 -6.83 -15.22 5.41
C ARG A 35 -6.34 -13.89 5.99
N ARG A 36 -6.13 -13.82 7.30
CA ARG A 36 -5.68 -12.59 7.98
C ARG A 36 -4.29 -12.19 7.52
N ARG A 37 -3.33 -13.12 7.50
CA ARG A 37 -1.95 -12.84 7.09
C ARG A 37 -1.84 -12.45 5.61
N ALA A 38 -2.65 -13.04 4.74
CA ALA A 38 -2.70 -12.66 3.33
C ALA A 38 -3.21 -11.23 3.12
N VAL A 39 -4.26 -10.82 3.87
CA VAL A 39 -4.77 -9.44 3.83
C VAL A 39 -3.74 -8.47 4.39
N GLU A 40 -3.16 -8.76 5.57
CA GLU A 40 -2.14 -7.92 6.19
C GLU A 40 -0.93 -7.71 5.25
N ALA A 41 -0.48 -8.76 4.55
CA ALA A 41 0.61 -8.66 3.57
C ALA A 41 0.22 -7.80 2.36
N ALA A 42 -0.98 -8.01 1.81
CA ALA A 42 -1.48 -7.21 0.69
C ALA A 42 -1.64 -5.72 1.08
N GLU A 43 -2.12 -5.44 2.28
CA GLU A 43 -2.20 -4.09 2.83
C GLU A 43 -0.82 -3.46 2.94
N ALA A 44 0.16 -4.17 3.50
CA ALA A 44 1.54 -3.68 3.60
C ALA A 44 2.11 -3.35 2.21
N ASP A 45 1.97 -4.25 1.24
CA ASP A 45 2.49 -4.06 -0.12
C ASP A 45 1.83 -2.86 -0.83
N LEU A 46 0.53 -2.64 -0.60
CA LEU A 46 -0.18 -1.48 -1.13
C LEU A 46 0.21 -0.18 -0.40
N PHE A 47 0.46 -0.24 0.92
CA PHE A 47 0.85 0.90 1.73
C PHE A 47 2.25 1.41 1.38
N PHE A 48 3.17 0.53 0.96
CA PHE A 48 4.51 0.90 0.53
C PHE A 48 4.58 1.71 -0.79
N ARG A 49 3.46 1.98 -1.46
CA ARG A 49 3.44 2.85 -2.65
C ARG A 49 3.61 4.35 -2.38
N ALA A 50 3.72 4.77 -1.12
CA ALA A 50 3.84 6.18 -0.75
C ALA A 50 5.20 6.58 -0.13
N LEU A 51 6.21 5.69 -0.10
CA LEU A 51 7.52 6.07 0.46
C LEU A 51 8.38 6.80 -0.59
N VAL A 52 8.22 8.12 -0.68
CA VAL A 52 9.13 8.97 -1.46
C VAL A 52 10.38 9.23 -0.62
N THR A 53 11.46 8.50 -0.92
CA THR A 53 12.75 8.72 -0.25
C THR A 53 13.53 9.82 -0.96
N ILE A 54 13.81 10.90 -0.23
CA ILE A 54 14.71 11.96 -0.71
C ILE A 54 16.13 11.63 -0.22
N PRO A 55 17.11 11.45 -1.11
CA PRO A 55 18.50 11.22 -0.70
C PRO A 55 18.99 12.33 0.22
N ALA A 56 19.76 11.99 1.26
CA ALA A 56 20.23 12.95 2.26
C ALA A 56 20.94 14.17 1.65
N ALA A 57 21.73 13.97 0.59
CA ALA A 57 22.40 15.04 -0.14
C ALA A 57 21.44 16.08 -0.75
N ASN A 58 20.20 15.68 -1.05
CA ASN A 58 19.17 16.52 -1.64
C ASN A 58 18.17 17.06 -0.61
N TRP A 59 18.28 16.64 0.65
CA TRP A 59 17.31 17.00 1.69
C TRP A 59 17.23 18.51 1.88
N LYS A 60 18.38 19.18 2.05
CA LYS A 60 18.43 20.63 2.25
C LYS A 60 17.82 21.42 1.10
N LYS A 61 18.08 20.98 -0.14
CA LYS A 61 17.52 21.60 -1.35
C LYS A 61 16.00 21.45 -1.40
N PHE A 62 15.48 20.30 -0.98
CA PHE A 62 14.04 20.07 -0.88
C PHE A 62 13.42 20.96 0.20
N GLU A 63 14.02 21.06 1.39
CA GLU A 63 13.54 21.95 2.46
C GLU A 63 13.49 23.40 2.01
N ASP A 64 14.54 23.87 1.33
CA ASP A 64 14.58 25.24 0.81
C ASP A 64 13.49 25.49 -0.24
N TRP A 65 13.20 24.50 -1.08
CA TRP A 65 12.12 24.57 -2.05
C TRP A 65 10.73 24.54 -1.40
N ALA A 66 10.53 23.68 -0.39
CA ALA A 66 9.26 23.55 0.30
C ALA A 66 8.89 24.80 1.12
N ASN A 67 9.89 25.51 1.64
CA ASN A 67 9.70 26.76 2.38
C ASN A 67 9.65 28.00 1.48
N ALA A 68 9.94 27.87 0.18
CA ALA A 68 9.86 29.00 -0.75
C ALA A 68 8.40 29.40 -1.01
N PRO A 69 8.12 30.69 -1.25
CA PRO A 69 6.77 31.14 -1.59
C PRO A 69 6.29 30.48 -2.89
N ALA A 70 4.99 30.27 -2.99
CA ALA A 70 4.38 29.71 -4.18
C ALA A 70 4.71 30.58 -5.41
N ARG A 71 5.28 29.95 -6.44
CA ARG A 71 5.58 30.61 -7.70
C ARG A 71 4.36 30.57 -8.60
N GLU A 72 3.96 31.72 -9.13
CA GLU A 72 2.97 31.75 -10.20
C GLU A 72 3.56 31.21 -11.50
N ILE A 73 2.96 30.14 -12.02
CA ILE A 73 3.30 29.54 -13.31
C ILE A 73 2.07 29.68 -14.19
N PRO A 74 2.06 30.58 -15.19
CA PRO A 74 0.87 30.88 -16.00
C PRO A 74 0.23 29.64 -16.63
N GLY A 75 1.05 28.68 -17.09
CA GLY A 75 0.56 27.42 -17.66
C GLY A 75 -0.19 26.54 -16.64
N LEU A 76 0.24 26.50 -15.38
CA LEU A 76 -0.45 25.75 -14.33
C LEU A 76 -1.76 26.44 -13.92
N LYS A 77 -1.79 27.77 -13.93
CA LYS A 77 -3.01 28.56 -13.69
C LYS A 77 -4.06 28.26 -14.76
N ASN A 78 -3.68 28.34 -16.03
CA ASN A 78 -4.56 28.01 -17.15
C ASN A 78 -5.07 26.56 -17.09
N LEU A 79 -4.21 25.61 -16.68
CA LEU A 79 -4.60 24.22 -16.53
C LEU A 79 -5.61 24.02 -15.39
N ALA A 80 -5.43 24.71 -14.25
CA ALA A 80 -6.35 24.65 -13.12
C ALA A 80 -7.75 25.18 -13.48
N ASP A 81 -7.83 26.13 -14.40
CA ASP A 81 -9.10 26.69 -14.91
C ASP A 81 -9.78 25.78 -15.96
N THR A 82 -9.08 24.75 -16.45
CA THR A 82 -9.61 23.84 -17.47
C THR A 82 -10.46 22.74 -16.81
N ARG A 83 -11.61 22.39 -17.42
CA ARG A 83 -12.45 21.29 -16.94
C ARG A 83 -11.68 19.97 -17.02
N ALA A 84 -11.55 19.30 -15.88
CA ALA A 84 -10.94 17.98 -15.80
C ALA A 84 -11.72 16.96 -16.65
N SER A 85 -11.02 16.23 -17.52
CA SER A 85 -11.61 15.30 -18.49
C SER A 85 -12.27 14.06 -17.87
N TRP A 86 -12.08 13.83 -16.57
CA TRP A 86 -12.67 12.71 -15.82
C TRP A 86 -13.87 13.12 -14.96
N ARG A 87 -14.29 14.38 -15.00
CA ARG A 87 -15.55 14.85 -14.41
C ARG A 87 -16.60 15.00 -15.52
N ASP A 88 -17.23 13.88 -15.86
CA ASP A 88 -18.55 13.88 -16.50
C ASP A 88 -19.62 14.28 -15.48
#